data_AF-A0A1E1WPX1-F1
#
_entry.id   AF-A0A1E1WPX1-F1
#
_cell.length_a   1.000
_cell.length_b   1.000
_cell.length_c   1.000
_cell.angle_alpha   90.00
_cell.angle_beta   90.00
_cell.angle_gamma   90.00
#
_symmetry.space_group_name_H-M   'P 1'
#
loop_
_entity.id
_entity.type
_entity.pdbx_description
1 polymer ?
#
loop_
_entity_poly.entity_id
_entity_poly.type
_entity_poly.pdbx_seq_one_letter_code
_entity_poly.pdbx_strand_id
1 'polypeptide(L)'
;FRGDKTAKVMGSLAMEPPEPGRHLQGILVKRNFNYHILAPADLNKYTELSQSEVTQRQSIHYAGSPALLRHVVMQLAGNVEFLSETRWRIYSCVDLTLENNIITLEWQAQPVSDMYADALVAGVLA
;
A
#
# COMPACT_ATOMS: atom_id res chain seq x y z
N PHE A 1 8.59 40.47 -7.91
CA PHE A 1 9.03 40.17 -6.52
C PHE A 1 9.09 38.66 -6.33
N ARG A 2 10.29 38.08 -6.16
CA ARG A 2 10.45 36.70 -5.69
C ARG A 2 10.59 36.77 -4.17
N GLY A 3 9.47 36.63 -3.45
CA GLY A 3 9.48 36.52 -2.01
C GLY A 3 9.80 35.09 -1.59
N ASP A 4 10.57 34.92 -0.54
CA ASP A 4 10.87 33.62 0.05
C ASP A 4 9.57 32.95 0.51
N LYS A 5 9.44 31.65 0.23
CA LYS A 5 8.30 30.85 0.68
C LYS A 5 8.67 30.18 2.00
N THR A 6 7.96 30.54 3.06
CA THR A 6 8.11 29.93 4.37
C THR A 6 7.03 28.86 4.59
N ALA A 7 7.42 27.72 5.14
CA ALA A 7 6.51 26.66 5.55
C ALA A 7 6.65 26.36 7.04
N LYS A 8 5.53 26.13 7.72
CA LYS A 8 5.50 25.82 9.15
C LYS A 8 5.33 24.33 9.37
N VAL A 9 6.22 23.72 10.13
CA VAL A 9 6.06 22.34 10.58
C VAL A 9 5.04 22.31 11.72
N MET A 10 4.09 21.38 11.68
CA MET A 10 3.03 21.27 12.70
C MET A 10 2.78 19.80 13.08
N GLY A 11 2.06 19.60 14.19
CA GLY A 11 1.68 18.28 14.66
C GLY A 11 2.86 17.49 15.22
N SER A 12 2.84 16.17 15.01
CA SER A 12 3.86 15.25 15.50
C SER A 12 5.27 15.56 14.98
N LEU A 13 5.40 16.15 13.78
CA LEU A 13 6.69 16.57 13.22
C LEU A 13 7.33 17.77 13.95
N ALA A 14 6.57 18.49 14.77
CA ALA A 14 7.04 19.65 15.52
C ALA A 14 7.27 19.36 17.01
N MET A 15 7.24 18.08 17.42
CA MET A 15 7.40 17.68 18.81
C MET A 15 8.85 17.77 19.30
N GLU A 16 9.81 17.55 18.40
CA GLU A 16 11.24 17.62 18.69
C GLU A 16 11.82 18.94 18.16
N PRO A 17 12.78 19.54 18.88
CA PRO A 17 13.43 20.76 18.41
C PRO A 17 14.16 20.50 17.08
N PRO A 18 14.18 21.48 16.17
CA PRO A 18 14.85 21.32 14.89
C PRO A 18 16.37 21.24 15.07
N GLU A 19 16.98 20.22 14.47
CA GLU A 19 18.42 20.00 14.48
C GLU A 19 19.02 20.25 13.09
N PRO A 20 20.16 20.96 12.98
CA PRO A 20 20.82 21.17 11.70
C PRO A 20 21.16 19.84 11.00
N GLY A 21 20.80 19.73 9.72
CA GLY A 21 21.08 18.54 8.90
C GLY A 21 20.08 17.39 9.07
N ARG A 22 19.13 17.49 10.00
CA ARG A 22 18.06 16.49 10.14
C ARG A 22 17.13 16.54 8.93
N HIS A 23 16.90 15.38 8.32
CA HIS A 23 15.93 15.26 7.24
C HIS A 23 14.51 15.39 7.79
N LEU A 24 13.75 16.33 7.24
CA LEU A 24 12.32 16.47 7.50
C LEU A 24 11.54 15.83 6.35
N GLN A 25 10.68 14.87 6.66
CA GLN A 25 9.79 14.22 5.70
C GLN A 25 8.35 14.40 6.14
N GLY A 26 7.48 14.74 5.19
CA GLY A 26 6.08 15.00 5.45
C GLY A 26 5.33 15.46 4.22
N ILE A 27 4.04 15.74 4.41
CA ILE A 27 3.15 16.26 3.38
C ILE A 27 3.12 17.79 3.48
N LEU A 28 3.44 18.46 2.37
CA LEU A 28 3.33 19.91 2.25
C LEU A 28 1.90 20.31 1.83
N VAL A 29 1.18 20.96 2.73
CA VAL A 29 -0.17 21.48 2.48
C VAL A 29 -0.12 22.98 2.27
N LYS A 30 -0.60 23.44 1.10
CA LYS A 30 -0.73 24.86 0.78
C LYS A 30 -2.18 25.30 0.91
N ARG A 31 -2.44 26.25 1.81
CA ARG A 31 -3.74 26.94 1.90
C ARG A 31 -3.55 28.42 1.59
N ASN A 32 -3.91 28.81 0.37
CA ASN A 32 -3.64 30.15 -0.18
C ASN A 32 -2.13 30.48 -0.18
N PHE A 33 -1.71 31.42 0.66
CA PHE A 33 -0.31 31.83 0.80
C PHE A 33 0.42 31.16 1.98
N ASN A 34 -0.29 30.36 2.79
CA ASN A 34 0.29 29.65 3.93
C ASN A 34 0.70 28.23 3.53
N TYR A 35 1.87 27.81 3.96
CA TYR A 35 2.41 26.47 3.75
C TYR A 35 2.61 25.79 5.09
N HIS A 36 2.15 24.55 5.21
CA HIS A 36 2.30 23.71 6.38
C HIS A 36 2.92 22.37 6.00
N ILE A 37 3.84 21.87 6.82
CA ILE A 37 4.39 20.52 6.69
C ILE A 37 3.82 19.68 7.83
N LEU A 38 3.18 18.56 7.48
CA LEU A 38 2.48 17.68 8.40
C LEU A 38 2.95 16.24 8.21
N ALA A 39 2.89 15.43 9.28
CA ALA A 39 2.95 13.99 9.13
C ALA A 39 1.68 13.50 8.42
N PRO A 40 1.75 12.45 7.58
CA PRO A 40 0.56 11.86 6.96
C PRO A 40 -0.56 11.55 7.96
N ALA A 41 -0.20 11.03 9.14
CA ALA A 41 -1.15 10.69 10.20
C ALA A 41 -1.86 11.89 10.86
N ASP A 42 -1.34 13.12 10.67
CA ASP A 42 -1.92 14.35 11.23
C ASP A 42 -2.73 15.14 10.19
N LEU A 43 -2.80 14.68 8.94
CA LEU A 43 -3.49 15.38 7.86
C LEU A 43 -4.95 15.66 8.20
N ASN A 44 -5.63 14.66 8.76
CA ASN A 44 -7.05 14.67 9.13
C ASN A 44 -7.34 15.62 10.32
N LYS A 45 -6.31 15.94 11.12
CA LYS A 45 -6.45 16.79 12.32
C LYS A 45 -6.33 18.28 11.99
N TYR A 46 -5.52 18.61 10.98
CA TYR A 46 -5.17 20.00 10.63
C TYR A 46 -5.71 20.44 9.27
N THR A 47 -6.32 19.53 8.51
CA THR A 47 -6.92 19.80 7.20
C THR A 47 -8.26 19.10 7.07
N GLU A 48 -9.08 19.55 6.13
CA GLU A 48 -10.34 18.88 5.75
C GLU A 48 -10.09 17.67 4.82
N LEU A 49 -8.83 17.27 4.61
CA LEU A 49 -8.48 16.11 3.80
C LEU A 49 -8.70 14.84 4.63
N SER A 50 -9.57 13.96 4.15
CA SER A 50 -9.70 12.60 4.67
C SER A 50 -8.76 11.67 3.92
N GLN A 51 -7.96 10.89 4.67
CA GLN A 51 -7.27 9.74 4.11
C GLN A 51 -8.29 8.63 3.86
N SER A 52 -8.32 8.13 2.63
CA SER A 52 -9.14 6.97 2.26
C SER A 52 -8.25 5.92 1.67
N GLU A 53 -8.49 4.68 2.07
CA GLU A 53 -7.79 3.51 1.57
C GLU A 53 -8.78 2.72 0.73
N VAL A 54 -8.34 2.29 -0.45
CA VAL A 54 -9.16 1.47 -1.35
C VAL A 54 -8.64 0.05 -1.23
N THR A 55 -9.51 -0.88 -0.87
CA THR A 55 -9.21 -2.32 -0.93
C THR A 55 -9.79 -2.87 -2.22
N GLN A 56 -9.00 -3.65 -2.93
CA GLN A 56 -9.44 -4.38 -4.11
C GLN A 56 -9.54 -5.87 -3.80
N ARG A 57 -10.57 -6.48 -4.37
CA ARG A 57 -10.82 -7.91 -4.30
C ARG A 57 -11.15 -8.43 -5.68
N GLN A 58 -10.45 -9.47 -6.11
CA GLN A 58 -10.64 -10.10 -7.41
C GLN A 58 -10.82 -11.59 -7.23
N SER A 59 -11.86 -12.15 -7.85
CA SER A 59 -12.15 -13.58 -7.81
C SER A 59 -12.07 -14.17 -9.21
N ILE A 60 -11.33 -15.26 -9.35
CA ILE A 60 -11.00 -15.90 -10.61
C ILE A 60 -11.28 -17.39 -10.48
N HIS A 61 -11.95 -17.97 -11.46
CA HIS A 61 -12.13 -19.42 -11.52
C HIS A 61 -10.82 -20.10 -11.88
N TYR A 62 -10.43 -21.12 -11.11
CA TYR A 62 -9.20 -21.87 -11.26
C TYR A 62 -9.50 -23.36 -11.44
N ALA A 63 -9.24 -23.87 -12.64
CA ALA A 63 -9.47 -25.28 -12.97
C ALA A 63 -8.27 -26.20 -12.65
N GLY A 64 -7.15 -25.63 -12.20
CA GLY A 64 -5.94 -26.38 -11.87
C GLY A 64 -5.97 -27.01 -10.48
N SER A 65 -4.95 -27.83 -10.18
CA SER A 65 -4.81 -28.41 -8.84
C SER A 65 -4.21 -27.40 -7.86
N PRO A 66 -4.57 -27.45 -6.56
CA PRO A 66 -3.96 -26.58 -5.54
C PRO A 66 -2.43 -26.69 -5.47
N ALA A 67 -1.87 -27.86 -5.79
CA ALA A 67 -0.44 -28.09 -5.84
C ALA A 67 0.24 -27.31 -6.99
N LEU A 68 -0.40 -27.26 -8.16
CA LEU A 68 0.10 -26.47 -9.28
C LEU A 68 0.06 -24.98 -8.96
N LEU A 69 -1.05 -24.50 -8.37
CA LEU A 69 -1.17 -23.12 -7.92
C LEU A 69 -0.04 -22.74 -6.95
N ARG A 70 0.20 -23.59 -5.95
CA ARG A 70 1.27 -23.39 -4.98
C ARG A 70 2.64 -23.33 -5.65
N HIS A 71 2.91 -24.21 -6.61
CA HIS A 71 4.16 -24.21 -7.35
C HIS A 71 4.35 -22.91 -8.16
N VAL A 72 3.33 -22.49 -8.91
CA VAL A 72 3.36 -21.25 -9.71
C VAL A 72 3.56 -20.03 -8.82
N VAL A 73 2.82 -19.93 -7.71
CA VAL A 73 2.95 -18.81 -6.76
C VAL A 73 4.35 -18.79 -6.12
N MET A 74 4.92 -19.94 -5.76
CA MET A 74 6.30 -20.02 -5.23
C MET A 74 7.38 -19.68 -6.27
N GLN A 75 7.12 -19.91 -7.57
CA GLN A 75 8.05 -19.52 -8.63
C GLN A 75 7.98 -18.01 -8.91
N LEU A 76 6.79 -17.43 -8.87
CA LEU A 76 6.58 -16.00 -9.10
C LEU A 76 7.01 -15.17 -7.90
N ALA A 77 6.56 -15.57 -6.70
CA ALA A 77 6.82 -14.87 -5.47
C ALA A 77 7.93 -15.56 -4.69
N GLY A 78 9.06 -14.85 -4.50
CA GLY A 78 10.18 -15.39 -3.74
C GLY A 78 9.86 -15.65 -2.26
N ASN A 79 8.98 -14.86 -1.65
CA ASN A 79 8.53 -15.05 -0.28
C ASN A 79 7.00 -15.18 -0.21
N VAL A 80 6.52 -16.33 0.29
CA VAL A 80 5.11 -16.64 0.47
C VAL A 80 4.89 -17.10 1.91
N GLU A 81 4.05 -16.38 2.62
CA GLU A 81 3.64 -16.69 3.99
C GLU A 81 2.36 -17.54 3.97
N PHE A 82 2.44 -18.78 4.43
CA PHE A 82 1.28 -19.67 4.49
C PHE A 82 0.52 -19.41 5.80
N LEU A 83 -0.61 -18.69 5.72
CA LEU A 83 -1.47 -18.39 6.87
C LEU A 83 -2.39 -19.58 7.21
N SER A 84 -2.83 -20.34 6.20
CA SER A 84 -3.54 -21.60 6.32
C SER A 84 -3.28 -22.49 5.09
N GLU A 85 -3.93 -23.65 5.01
CA GLU A 85 -3.86 -24.52 3.82
C GLU A 85 -4.39 -23.82 2.56
N THR A 86 -5.44 -23.01 2.71
CA THR A 86 -6.15 -22.33 1.62
C THR A 86 -5.84 -20.84 1.51
N ARG A 87 -5.22 -20.22 2.52
CA ARG A 87 -4.94 -18.78 2.56
C ARG A 87 -3.45 -18.51 2.68
N TRP A 88 -2.91 -17.76 1.72
CA TRP A 88 -1.49 -17.42 1.65
C TRP A 88 -1.33 -15.91 1.50
N ARG A 89 -0.29 -15.35 2.09
CA ARG A 89 0.11 -13.96 1.95
C ARG A 89 1.36 -13.86 1.09
N ILE A 90 1.27 -13.04 0.06
CA ILE A 90 2.26 -12.93 -1.00
C ILE A 90 2.77 -11.49 -1.02
N TYR A 91 4.09 -11.30 -1.14
CA TYR A 91 4.75 -9.98 -1.10
C TYR A 91 4.38 -9.12 0.12
N SER A 92 3.92 -9.75 1.21
CA SER A 92 3.42 -9.10 2.44
C SER A 92 2.27 -8.09 2.23
N CYS A 93 1.63 -8.06 1.06
CA CYS A 93 0.60 -7.08 0.71
C CYS A 93 -0.60 -7.63 -0.09
N VAL A 94 -0.50 -8.85 -0.63
CA VAL A 94 -1.59 -9.51 -1.35
C VAL A 94 -1.98 -10.79 -0.61
N ASP A 95 -3.25 -10.90 -0.23
CA ASP A 95 -3.82 -12.11 0.36
C ASP A 95 -4.50 -12.95 -0.73
N LEU A 96 -4.05 -14.19 -0.89
CA LEU A 96 -4.65 -15.18 -1.79
C LEU A 96 -5.43 -16.19 -0.96
N THR A 97 -6.69 -16.45 -1.33
CA THR A 97 -7.53 -17.50 -0.75
C THR A 97 -8.06 -18.42 -1.85
N LEU A 98 -7.90 -19.73 -1.70
CA LEU A 98 -8.41 -20.75 -2.62
C LEU A 98 -9.57 -21.51 -1.98
N GLU A 99 -10.77 -21.36 -2.54
CA GLU A 99 -11.98 -22.06 -2.08
C GLU A 99 -12.84 -22.49 -3.28
N ASN A 100 -13.31 -23.74 -3.32
CA ASN A 100 -14.23 -24.24 -4.35
C ASN A 100 -13.80 -23.93 -5.80
N ASN A 101 -12.52 -24.13 -6.14
CA ASN A 101 -11.94 -23.79 -7.45
C ASN A 101 -12.02 -22.29 -7.79
N ILE A 102 -12.14 -21.42 -6.80
CA ILE A 102 -12.10 -19.97 -6.96
C ILE A 102 -10.90 -19.45 -6.17
N ILE A 103 -10.02 -18.75 -6.88
CA ILE A 103 -8.94 -17.97 -6.27
C ILE A 103 -9.46 -16.57 -6.04
N THR A 104 -9.39 -16.11 -4.80
CA THR A 104 -9.70 -14.75 -4.41
C THR A 104 -8.41 -14.06 -3.97
N LEU A 105 -8.08 -12.97 -4.65
CA LEU A 105 -7.01 -12.04 -4.28
C LEU A 105 -7.62 -10.83 -3.59
N GLU A 106 -7.03 -10.40 -2.48
CA GLU A 106 -7.41 -9.18 -1.75
C GLU A 106 -6.16 -8.38 -1.39
N TRP A 107 -6.15 -7.08 -1.69
CA TRP A 107 -5.02 -6.18 -1.41
C TRP A 107 -5.48 -4.73 -1.26
N GLN A 108 -4.62 -3.90 -0.66
CA GLN A 108 -4.81 -2.45 -0.66
C GLN A 108 -4.30 -1.87 -1.98
N ALA A 109 -5.14 -1.13 -2.70
CA ALA A 109 -4.85 -0.57 -4.01
C ALA A 109 -3.70 0.46 -3.92
N GLN A 110 -2.57 0.10 -4.50
CA GLN A 110 -1.38 0.95 -4.61
C GLN A 110 -0.61 0.51 -5.86
N PRO A 111 0.16 1.41 -6.52
CA PRO A 111 0.81 1.06 -7.79
C PRO A 111 1.68 -0.21 -7.76
N VAL A 112 2.31 -0.49 -6.62
CA VAL A 112 3.17 -1.67 -6.44
C VAL A 112 2.36 -2.93 -6.12
N SER A 113 1.37 -2.84 -5.23
CA SER A 113 0.51 -3.99 -4.89
C SER A 113 -0.40 -4.37 -6.06
N ASP A 114 -0.85 -3.40 -6.87
CA ASP A 114 -1.62 -3.62 -8.09
C ASP A 114 -0.78 -4.40 -9.11
N MET A 115 0.48 -4.00 -9.32
CA MET A 115 1.42 -4.73 -10.19
C MET A 115 1.64 -6.18 -9.71
N TYR A 116 1.75 -6.40 -8.39
CA TYR A 116 1.89 -7.75 -7.85
C TYR A 116 0.64 -8.59 -8.04
N ALA A 117 -0.54 -8.01 -7.81
CA ALA A 117 -1.81 -8.69 -8.06
C ALA A 117 -1.94 -9.07 -9.54
N ASP A 118 -1.66 -8.15 -10.47
CA ASP A 118 -1.71 -8.41 -11.91
C ASP A 118 -0.74 -9.53 -12.34
N ALA A 119 0.48 -9.54 -11.79
CA ALA A 119 1.45 -10.59 -12.07
C ALA A 119 0.99 -11.97 -11.56
N LEU A 120 0.35 -12.02 -10.38
CA LEU A 120 -0.22 -13.26 -9.85
C LEU A 120 -1.39 -13.74 -10.71
N VAL A 121 -2.28 -12.85 -11.11
CA VAL A 121 -3.40 -13.18 -12.02
C VAL A 121 -2.88 -13.73 -13.35
N ALA A 122 -1.91 -13.03 -13.95
CA ALA A 122 -1.30 -13.46 -15.21
C ALA A 122 -0.63 -14.83 -15.09
N GLY A 123 0.09 -15.07 -13.99
CA GLY A 123 0.77 -16.34 -13.76
C GLY A 123 -0.18 -17.51 -13.50
N VAL A 124 -1.33 -17.26 -12.86
CA VAL A 124 -2.34 -18.28 -12.56
C VAL A 124 -3.19 -18.65 -13.78
N LEU A 125 -3.38 -17.70 -14.71
CA LEU A 125 -4.15 -17.90 -15.93
C LEU A 125 -3.32 -18.39 -17.13
N ALA A 126 -1.99 -18.42 -17.01
CA ALA A 126 -1.07 -18.92 -18.03
C ALA A 126 -1.06 -20.46 -18.09
#